data_AF-A0AB34LD46-F1
#
_entry.id   AF-A0AB34LD46-F1
#
_cell.length_a   1.000
_cell.length_b   1.000
_cell.length_c   1.000
_cell.angle_alpha   90.00
_cell.angle_beta   90.00
_cell.angle_gamma   90.00
#
_symmetry.space_group_name_H-M   'P 1'
#
loop_
_entity.id
_entity.type
_entity.pdbx_description
1 polymer ?
#
loop_
_entity_poly.entity_id
_entity_poly.type
_entity_poly.pdbx_seq_one_letter_code
_entity_poly.pdbx_strand_id
1 'polypeptide(L)'
;MKERQKELGIKGLSPEEVAADSSLILEWLKGTGASKVVIHFDMDVIDPADMIAGVGVEPNGMKINEVVRVINDIASEYDLVGLTVAEPMPRIAIKLRNMLSQLPLLKA
;
A
#
# COMPACT_ATOMS: atom_id res chain seq x y z
N MET A 1 -1.69 4.71 -17.53
CA MET A 1 -0.55 3.99 -16.89
C MET A 1 -0.09 2.77 -17.67
N LYS A 2 -0.99 1.84 -18.04
CA LYS A 2 -0.62 0.57 -18.71
C LYS A 2 0.17 0.72 -20.01
N GLU A 3 -0.16 1.71 -20.85
CA GLU A 3 0.59 2.02 -22.08
C GLU A 3 2.04 2.39 -21.79
N ARG A 4 2.26 3.33 -20.86
CA ARG A 4 3.61 3.76 -20.46
C ARG A 4 4.42 2.66 -19.78
N GLN A 5 3.79 1.85 -18.95
CA GLN A 5 4.43 0.67 -18.35
C GLN A 5 4.92 -0.29 -19.44
N LYS A 6 4.08 -0.56 -20.44
CA LYS A 6 4.43 -1.42 -21.57
C LYS A 6 5.58 -0.86 -22.41
N GLU A 7 5.55 0.43 -22.73
CA GLU A 7 6.64 1.10 -23.46
C GLU A 7 7.99 1.01 -22.75
N LEU A 8 7.98 1.10 -21.41
CA LEU A 8 9.18 1.08 -20.58
C LEU A 8 9.56 -0.32 -20.08
N GLY A 9 8.79 -1.36 -20.41
CA GLY A 9 9.01 -2.72 -19.90
C GLY A 9 8.82 -2.87 -18.39
N ILE A 10 8.03 -1.99 -17.76
CA ILE A 10 7.75 -2.03 -16.32
C ILE A 10 6.70 -3.11 -16.05
N LYS A 11 7.02 -4.06 -15.18
CA LYS A 11 6.07 -5.08 -14.72
C LYS A 11 5.00 -4.41 -13.84
N GLY A 12 3.74 -4.57 -14.24
CA GLY A 12 2.58 -4.28 -13.40
C GLY A 12 1.90 -5.58 -12.98
N LEU A 13 1.37 -5.60 -11.75
CA LEU A 13 0.52 -6.65 -11.20
C LEU A 13 -0.70 -5.97 -10.58
N SER A 14 -1.89 -6.48 -10.84
CA SER A 14 -3.13 -5.95 -10.28
C SER A 14 -3.37 -6.46 -8.85
N PRO A 15 -4.22 -5.80 -8.05
CA PRO A 15 -4.62 -6.29 -6.73
C PRO A 15 -5.13 -7.73 -6.75
N GLU A 16 -5.92 -8.10 -7.76
CA GLU A 16 -6.47 -9.45 -7.89
C GLU A 16 -5.39 -10.51 -8.15
N GLU A 17 -4.35 -10.17 -8.91
CA GLU A 17 -3.22 -11.07 -9.20
C GLU A 17 -2.39 -11.37 -7.95
N VAL A 18 -2.39 -10.49 -6.95
CA VAL A 18 -1.55 -10.60 -5.75
C VAL A 18 -2.35 -10.75 -4.46
N ALA A 19 -3.67 -10.85 -4.52
CA ALA A 19 -4.53 -10.95 -3.34
C ALA A 19 -4.26 -12.26 -2.56
N ALA A 20 -4.27 -13.38 -3.27
CA ALA A 20 -4.18 -14.72 -2.67
C ALA A 20 -2.78 -15.05 -2.14
N ASP A 21 -1.72 -14.70 -2.89
CA ASP A 21 -0.33 -14.97 -2.53
C ASP A 21 0.66 -13.96 -3.17
N SER A 22 1.96 -14.09 -2.87
CA SER A 22 3.04 -13.18 -3.35
C SER A 22 3.85 -13.79 -4.50
N SER A 23 3.46 -14.95 -5.02
CA SER A 23 4.30 -15.76 -5.90
C SER A 23 4.70 -15.01 -7.17
N LEU A 24 3.76 -14.27 -7.77
CA LEU A 24 4.02 -13.48 -8.98
C LEU A 24 5.02 -12.34 -8.74
N ILE A 25 5.01 -11.74 -7.54
CA ILE A 25 5.98 -10.70 -7.17
C ILE A 25 7.35 -11.33 -6.96
N LEU A 26 7.43 -12.43 -6.21
CA LEU A 26 8.69 -13.11 -5.89
C LEU A 26 9.35 -13.72 -7.14
N GLU A 27 8.57 -14.30 -8.04
CA GLU A 27 9.04 -14.81 -9.33
C GLU A 27 9.62 -13.69 -10.19
N TRP A 28 8.91 -12.55 -10.26
CA TRP A 28 9.40 -11.38 -10.98
C TRP A 28 10.70 -10.85 -10.39
N LEU A 29 10.77 -10.65 -9.07
CA LEU A 29 11.98 -10.20 -8.37
C LEU A 29 13.16 -11.14 -8.65
N LYS A 30 12.92 -12.46 -8.62
CA LYS A 30 13.95 -13.46 -8.90
C LYS A 30 14.50 -13.33 -10.32
N GLY A 31 13.62 -13.06 -11.29
CA GLY A 31 14.00 -12.81 -12.68
C GLY A 31 14.83 -11.54 -12.89
N THR A 32 14.79 -10.57 -11.96
CA THR A 32 15.61 -9.34 -12.06
C THR A 32 17.08 -9.54 -11.69
N GLY A 33 17.40 -10.59 -10.89
CA GLY A 33 18.73 -10.79 -10.32
C GLY A 33 19.11 -9.78 -9.22
N ALA A 34 18.18 -8.94 -8.76
CA ALA A 34 18.42 -8.01 -7.65
C ALA A 34 18.60 -8.77 -6.32
N SER A 35 19.55 -8.32 -5.50
CA SER A 35 19.77 -8.86 -4.15
C SER A 35 19.16 -8.01 -3.04
N LYS A 36 18.74 -6.78 -3.36
CA LYS A 36 18.22 -5.78 -2.44
C LYS A 36 16.94 -5.18 -2.98
N VAL A 37 15.99 -4.91 -2.11
CA VAL A 37 14.69 -4.34 -2.48
C VAL A 37 14.42 -3.08 -1.68
N VAL A 38 13.78 -2.11 -2.33
CA VAL A 38 13.15 -0.96 -1.68
C VAL A 38 11.65 -1.03 -1.96
N ILE A 39 10.84 -0.87 -0.92
CA ILE A 39 9.38 -0.84 -1.02
C ILE A 39 8.92 0.60 -0.81
N HIS A 40 8.12 1.10 -1.75
CA HIS A 40 7.33 2.30 -1.57
C HIS A 40 5.87 1.88 -1.40
N PHE A 41 5.38 1.97 -0.18
CA PHE A 41 3.99 1.66 0.16
C PHE A 41 3.18 2.95 0.18
N ASP A 42 2.53 3.24 -0.95
CA ASP A 42 1.46 4.23 -0.99
C ASP A 42 0.20 3.63 -0.37
N MET A 43 -0.31 4.26 0.68
CA MET A 43 -1.44 3.70 1.43
C MET A 43 -2.75 3.75 0.65
N ASP A 44 -2.85 4.54 -0.43
CA ASP A 44 -4.05 4.59 -1.28
C ASP A 44 -4.33 3.30 -2.08
N VAL A 45 -3.37 2.36 -2.10
CA VAL A 45 -3.55 1.00 -2.64
C VAL A 45 -4.53 0.16 -1.82
N ILE A 46 -4.79 0.53 -0.56
CA ILE A 46 -5.73 -0.18 0.30
C ILE A 46 -7.16 0.11 -0.16
N ASP A 47 -7.94 -0.96 -0.35
CA ASP A 47 -9.33 -0.83 -0.74
C ASP A 47 -10.09 0.02 0.31
N PRO A 48 -10.83 1.06 -0.11
CA PRO A 48 -11.54 1.93 0.80
C PRO A 48 -12.68 1.23 1.57
N ALA A 49 -13.14 0.06 1.12
CA ALA A 49 -14.07 -0.78 1.87
C ALA A 49 -13.41 -1.46 3.09
N ASP A 50 -12.08 -1.61 3.08
CA ASP A 50 -11.31 -2.09 4.23
C ASP A 50 -10.81 -0.91 5.07
N MET A 51 -10.13 0.07 4.45
CA MET A 51 -9.73 1.32 5.12
C MET A 51 -9.47 2.46 4.15
N ILE A 52 -10.13 3.61 4.36
CA ILE A 52 -9.81 4.86 3.66
C ILE A 52 -8.50 5.42 4.25
N ALA A 53 -7.39 5.06 3.62
CA ALA A 53 -6.05 5.31 4.14
C ALA A 53 -5.40 6.58 3.55
N GLY A 54 -5.65 6.85 2.27
CA GLY A 54 -5.02 7.91 1.50
C GLY A 54 -5.87 9.16 1.27
N VAL A 55 -5.31 10.11 0.50
CA VAL A 55 -6.09 11.22 -0.06
C VAL A 55 -6.99 10.72 -1.17
N GLY A 56 -6.44 9.94 -2.09
CA GLY A 56 -7.14 9.19 -3.11
C GLY A 56 -8.05 8.12 -2.50
N VAL A 57 -9.18 7.88 -3.17
CA VAL A 57 -10.16 6.85 -2.78
C VAL A 57 -10.46 6.04 -4.03
N GLU A 58 -9.61 5.06 -4.29
CA GLU A 58 -9.70 4.20 -5.48
C GLU A 58 -10.27 2.83 -5.08
N PRO A 59 -11.42 2.41 -5.63
CA PRO A 59 -12.01 1.11 -5.30
C PRO A 59 -11.28 -0.04 -6.00
N ASN A 60 -11.50 -1.26 -5.51
CA ASN A 60 -10.86 -2.50 -5.98
C ASN A 60 -9.36 -2.53 -5.68
N GLY A 61 -9.00 -2.05 -4.50
CA GLY A 61 -7.64 -2.10 -3.96
C GLY A 61 -7.34 -3.44 -3.26
N MET A 62 -6.24 -3.47 -2.53
CA MET A 62 -5.86 -4.61 -1.69
C MET A 62 -6.42 -4.46 -0.27
N LYS A 63 -6.64 -5.57 0.43
CA LYS A 63 -6.92 -5.53 1.87
C LYS A 63 -5.64 -5.31 2.68
N ILE A 64 -5.78 -4.77 3.89
CA ILE A 64 -4.64 -4.48 4.79
C ILE A 64 -3.78 -5.74 5.00
N ASN A 65 -4.41 -6.88 5.26
CA ASN A 65 -3.70 -8.13 5.50
C ASN A 65 -2.95 -8.63 4.25
N GLU A 66 -3.47 -8.39 3.05
CA GLU A 66 -2.84 -8.76 1.79
C GLU A 66 -1.60 -7.90 1.53
N VAL A 67 -1.69 -6.58 1.74
CA VAL A 67 -0.55 -5.66 1.63
C VAL A 67 0.54 -6.01 2.63
N VAL A 68 0.16 -6.22 3.90
CA VAL A 68 1.10 -6.60 4.97
C VAL A 68 1.77 -7.94 4.64
N ARG A 69 1.02 -8.91 4.09
CA ARG A 69 1.57 -10.20 3.65
C ARG A 69 2.62 -9.99 2.55
N VAL A 70 2.29 -9.24 1.50
CA VAL A 70 3.23 -8.96 0.39
C VAL A 70 4.55 -8.35 0.90
N ILE A 71 4.48 -7.35 1.77
CA ILE A 71 5.68 -6.69 2.31
C ILE A 71 6.54 -7.70 3.10
N ASN A 72 5.92 -8.52 3.94
CA ASN A 72 6.64 -9.50 4.74
C ASN A 72 7.21 -10.65 3.91
N ASP A 73 6.47 -11.15 2.91
CA ASP A 73 6.96 -12.20 2.00
C ASP A 73 8.17 -11.73 1.18
N ILE A 74 8.18 -10.45 0.76
CA ILE A 74 9.36 -9.86 0.11
C ILE A 74 10.52 -9.77 1.10
N ALA A 75 10.27 -9.31 2.32
CA ALA A 75 11.30 -9.14 3.34
C ALA A 75 11.87 -10.47 3.87
N SER A 76 11.16 -11.59 3.74
CA SER A 76 11.67 -12.91 4.09
C SER A 76 12.62 -13.49 3.05
N GLU A 77 12.48 -13.10 1.78
CA GLU A 77 13.25 -13.63 0.65
C GLU A 77 14.36 -12.68 0.16
N TYR A 78 14.25 -11.38 0.44
CA TYR A 78 15.18 -10.34 -0.04
C TYR A 78 15.65 -9.41 1.09
N ASP A 79 16.85 -8.85 0.93
CA ASP A 79 17.37 -7.78 1.80
C ASP A 79 16.57 -6.48 1.55
N LEU A 80 15.57 -6.22 2.40
CA LEU A 80 14.76 -5.01 2.36
C LEU A 80 15.55 -3.83 2.95
N VAL A 81 16.16 -3.04 2.08
CA VAL A 81 17.04 -1.93 2.47
C VAL A 81 16.34 -0.57 2.57
N GLY A 82 15.05 -0.52 2.27
CA GLY A 82 14.24 0.69 2.40
C GLY A 82 12.75 0.41 2.36
N LEU A 83 12.00 1.06 3.24
CA LEU A 83 10.55 1.04 3.27
C LEU A 83 10.05 2.48 3.45
N THR A 84 9.33 2.98 2.46
CA THR A 84 8.56 4.23 2.59
C THR A 84 7.11 3.89 2.85
N VAL A 85 6.48 4.56 3.81
CA VAL A 85 5.02 4.57 3.98
C VAL A 85 4.54 5.97 3.63
N ALA A 86 3.73 6.08 2.59
CA ALA A 86 3.33 7.33 1.98
C ALA A 86 1.81 7.55 2.01
N GLU A 87 1.46 8.83 1.88
CA GLU A 87 0.09 9.34 1.80
C GLU A 87 -0.89 9.03 2.94
N PRO A 88 -0.50 8.74 4.22
CA PRO A 88 -1.50 8.59 5.27
C PRO A 88 -2.28 9.89 5.48
N MET A 89 -3.60 9.85 5.24
CA MET A 89 -4.49 10.99 5.44
C MET A 89 -5.54 10.63 6.49
N PRO A 90 -5.30 10.93 7.79
CA PRO A 90 -6.15 10.48 8.88
C PRO A 90 -7.43 11.33 9.02
N ARG A 91 -8.26 11.37 7.97
CA ARG A 91 -9.44 12.26 7.87
C ARG A 91 -10.39 12.06 9.04
N ILE A 92 -10.64 10.81 9.42
CA ILE A 92 -11.54 10.46 10.53
C ILE A 92 -10.97 10.98 11.86
N ALA A 93 -9.68 10.75 12.12
CA ALA A 93 -9.04 11.22 13.35
C ALA A 93 -9.04 12.75 13.44
N ILE A 94 -8.77 13.46 12.33
CA ILE A 94 -8.83 14.92 12.26
C ILE A 94 -10.25 15.41 12.55
N LYS A 95 -11.26 14.84 11.88
CA LYS A 95 -12.67 15.21 12.09
C LYS A 95 -13.11 14.93 13.52
N LEU A 96 -12.73 13.79 14.08
CA LEU A 96 -13.03 13.41 15.46
C LEU A 96 -12.41 14.40 16.44
N ARG A 97 -11.12 14.71 16.30
CA ARG A 97 -10.43 15.71 17.12
C ARG A 97 -11.15 17.06 17.07
N ASN A 98 -11.44 17.55 15.86
CA ASN A 98 -12.07 18.85 15.67
C ASN A 98 -13.49 18.89 16.25
N MET A 99 -14.27 17.83 16.06
CA MET A 99 -15.62 17.71 16.63
C MET A 99 -15.58 17.67 18.16
N LEU A 100 -14.74 16.82 18.75
CA LEU A 100 -14.63 16.69 20.21
C LEU A 100 -14.15 18.00 20.85
N SER A 101 -13.25 18.74 20.21
CA SER A 101 -12.76 20.05 20.68
C SER A 101 -13.84 21.15 20.73
N GLN A 102 -15.01 20.92 20.14
CA GLN A 102 -16.13 21.87 20.17
C GLN A 102 -17.13 21.56 21.30
N LEU A 103 -17.04 20.38 21.92
CA LEU A 103 -17.97 19.97 22.96
C LEU A 103 -17.65 20.65 24.30
N PRO A 104 -18.66 21.11 25.06
CA PRO A 104 -18.45 21.95 26.24
C PRO A 104 -17.68 21.28 27.38
N LEU A 105 -17.68 19.94 27.46
CA LEU A 105 -16.95 19.19 28.50
C LEU A 105 -15.54 18.74 28.07
N LEU A 106 -15.22 18.86 26.78
CA LEU A 106 -13.95 18.41 26.21
C LEU A 106 -13.15 19.56 25.56
N LYS A 107 -13.65 20.79 25.64
CA LYS A 107 -12.90 22.00 25.31
C LYS A 107 -11.73 22.14 26.28
N ALA A 108 -10.52 22.19 25.73
CA ALA A 108 -9.34 22.67 26.45
C ALA A 108 -9.40 24.19 26.61
#